data_AF-A0A382VUU2-F1
#
_entry.id   AF-A0A382VUU2-F1
#
_cell.length_a   1.000
_cell.length_b   1.000
_cell.length_c   1.000
_cell.angle_alpha   90.00
_cell.angle_beta   90.00
_cell.angle_gamma   90.00
#
_symmetry.space_group_name_H-M   'P 1'
#
loop_
_entity.id
_entity.type
_entity.pdbx_description
1 polymer ?
#
loop_
_entity_poly.entity_id
_entity_poly.type
_entity_poly.pdbx_seq_one_letter_code
_entity_poly.pdbx_strand_id
1 'polypeptide(L)'
;NLSRISRESYGLAGAVQHGASTLPQDLFHKFPELETAEIHLATDFQNMIYESELFPADFKKEIYTHLRKKFVGEKKSDQTDEQFIYKTRKKGFGEFKSKFWGLSKEIREGIGKELETKMDFLFNKLAVQNTKESVNKTVELVPIQPKLQDEINACE
;
A
#
# COMPACT_ATOMS: atom_id res chain seq x y z
N ASN A 1 -13.27 -21.72 3.36
CA ASN A 1 -12.78 -22.99 3.99
C ASN A 1 -11.54 -22.80 4.84
N LEU A 2 -10.46 -22.17 4.36
CA LEU A 2 -9.23 -22.02 5.16
C LEU A 2 -9.47 -21.29 6.49
N SER A 3 -10.09 -20.11 6.48
CA SER A 3 -10.35 -19.35 7.71
C SER A 3 -11.17 -20.13 8.73
N ARG A 4 -12.20 -20.86 8.29
CA ARG A 4 -13.02 -21.72 9.15
C ARG A 4 -12.19 -22.79 9.85
N ILE A 5 -11.37 -23.52 9.09
CA ILE A 5 -10.49 -24.56 9.63
C ILE A 5 -9.48 -23.94 10.61
N SER A 6 -8.88 -22.80 10.26
CA SER A 6 -7.95 -22.07 11.14
C SER A 6 -8.57 -21.73 12.49
N ARG A 7 -9.82 -21.25 12.51
CA ARG A 7 -10.54 -20.95 13.76
C ARG A 7 -10.96 -22.19 14.52
N GLU A 8 -11.67 -23.11 13.87
CA GLU A 8 -12.30 -24.26 14.53
C GLU A 8 -11.29 -25.30 15.02
N SER A 9 -10.23 -25.57 14.25
CA SER A 9 -9.29 -26.65 14.54
C SER A 9 -7.99 -26.18 15.20
N TYR A 10 -7.63 -24.90 15.04
CA TYR A 10 -6.34 -24.38 15.51
C TYR A 10 -6.44 -23.16 16.42
N GLY A 11 -7.64 -22.61 16.66
CA GLY A 11 -7.81 -21.43 17.52
C GLY A 11 -7.16 -20.15 16.96
N LEU A 12 -6.85 -20.11 15.65
CA LEU A 12 -6.26 -18.96 14.98
C LEU A 12 -7.35 -18.02 14.46
N ALA A 13 -7.04 -16.76 14.14
CA ALA A 13 -8.03 -15.77 13.73
C ALA A 13 -8.68 -16.04 12.35
N GLY A 14 -7.95 -16.61 11.40
CA GLY A 14 -8.43 -16.83 10.02
C GLY A 14 -7.28 -16.88 9.01
N ALA A 15 -7.60 -16.93 7.71
CA ALA A 15 -6.59 -16.89 6.65
C ALA A 15 -6.13 -15.45 6.36
N VAL A 16 -4.92 -15.32 5.81
CA VAL A 16 -4.35 -14.05 5.34
C VAL A 16 -4.32 -14.05 3.81
N GLN A 17 -4.77 -12.96 3.18
CA GLN A 17 -4.69 -12.78 1.73
C GLN A 17 -3.57 -11.83 1.35
N HIS A 18 -2.51 -12.37 0.74
CA HIS A 18 -1.49 -11.57 0.08
C HIS A 18 -1.93 -11.17 -1.34
N GLY A 19 -1.50 -9.99 -1.79
CA GLY A 19 -1.74 -9.55 -3.17
C GLY A 19 -3.20 -9.25 -3.49
N ALA A 20 -4.03 -8.88 -2.50
CA ALA A 20 -5.44 -8.58 -2.71
C ALA A 20 -5.68 -7.43 -3.70
N SER A 21 -4.68 -6.55 -3.92
CA SER A 21 -4.71 -5.47 -4.90
C SER A 21 -4.95 -5.91 -6.36
N THR A 22 -4.81 -7.19 -6.71
CA THR A 22 -5.08 -7.68 -8.09
C THR A 22 -6.51 -8.18 -8.27
N LEU A 23 -7.31 -8.24 -7.20
CA LEU A 23 -8.67 -8.73 -7.26
C LEU A 23 -9.63 -7.59 -7.65
N PRO A 24 -10.72 -7.89 -8.37
CA PRO A 24 -11.80 -6.94 -8.56
C PRO A 24 -12.29 -6.40 -7.21
N GLN A 25 -12.34 -5.08 -7.10
CA GLN A 25 -12.72 -4.39 -5.86
C GLN A 25 -14.11 -4.78 -5.35
N ASP A 26 -15.03 -5.10 -6.27
CA ASP A 26 -16.36 -5.57 -5.88
C ASP A 26 -16.36 -6.95 -5.23
N LEU A 27 -15.27 -7.72 -5.26
CA LEU A 27 -15.15 -8.98 -4.52
C LEU A 27 -14.67 -8.81 -3.08
N PHE A 28 -14.32 -7.59 -2.65
CA PHE A 28 -13.73 -7.38 -1.32
C PHE A 28 -14.70 -7.70 -0.18
N HIS A 29 -16.01 -7.64 -0.42
CA HIS A 29 -17.03 -8.09 0.54
C HIS A 29 -16.94 -9.58 0.88
N LYS A 30 -16.28 -10.39 0.04
CA LYS A 30 -16.05 -11.81 0.34
C LYS A 30 -15.07 -12.04 1.49
N PHE A 31 -14.16 -11.10 1.75
CA PHE A 31 -13.19 -11.26 2.84
C PHE A 31 -13.87 -11.36 4.22
N PRO A 32 -14.75 -10.42 4.62
CA PRO A 32 -15.49 -10.56 5.87
C PRO A 32 -16.48 -11.74 5.85
N GLU A 33 -17.16 -12.03 4.74
CA GLU A 33 -18.07 -13.20 4.63
C GLU A 33 -17.35 -14.54 4.89
N LEU A 34 -16.08 -14.62 4.48
CA LEU A 34 -15.22 -15.79 4.68
C LEU A 34 -14.36 -15.69 5.94
N GLU A 35 -14.57 -14.64 6.74
CA GLU A 35 -13.85 -14.37 7.98
C GLU A 35 -12.32 -14.43 7.78
N THR A 36 -11.86 -13.77 6.72
CA THR A 36 -10.44 -13.53 6.46
C THR A 36 -9.89 -12.63 7.55
N ALA A 37 -8.76 -13.01 8.15
CA ALA A 37 -8.19 -12.28 9.27
C ALA A 37 -7.47 -11.01 8.82
N GLU A 38 -6.78 -11.07 7.67
CA GLU A 38 -5.94 -9.98 7.20
C GLU A 38 -5.85 -9.99 5.67
N ILE A 39 -5.79 -8.79 5.08
CA ILE A 39 -5.52 -8.61 3.65
C ILE A 39 -4.40 -7.58 3.47
N HIS A 40 -3.51 -7.83 2.52
CA HIS A 40 -2.45 -6.89 2.18
C HIS A 40 -2.81 -6.07 0.95
N LEU A 41 -2.87 -4.77 1.14
CA LEU A 41 -3.10 -3.78 0.08
C LEU A 41 -1.91 -2.84 0.04
N ALA A 42 -1.20 -2.82 -1.08
CA ALA A 42 -0.01 -1.98 -1.23
C ALA A 42 0.13 -1.46 -2.65
N THR A 43 0.21 -2.36 -3.64
CA THR A 43 0.49 -2.01 -5.03
C THR A 43 -0.53 -1.02 -5.60
N ASP A 44 -1.82 -1.19 -5.28
CA ASP A 44 -2.87 -0.29 -5.79
C ASP A 44 -2.69 1.15 -5.29
N PHE A 45 -2.47 1.33 -3.98
CA PHE A 45 -2.20 2.65 -3.39
C PHE A 45 -0.92 3.29 -3.91
N GLN A 46 0.13 2.49 -4.12
CA GLN A 46 1.37 2.95 -4.73
C GLN A 46 1.15 3.44 -6.17
N ASN A 47 0.35 2.72 -6.95
CA ASN A 47 0.01 3.10 -8.31
C ASN A 47 -0.78 4.41 -8.34
N MET A 48 -1.79 4.55 -7.47
CA MET A 48 -2.58 5.77 -7.34
C MET A 48 -1.72 7.01 -7.14
N ILE A 49 -0.71 6.96 -6.26
CA ILE A 49 0.18 8.11 -6.01
C ILE A 49 0.88 8.56 -7.30
N TYR A 50 1.42 7.62 -8.08
CA TYR A 50 2.11 7.95 -9.33
C TYR A 50 1.16 8.27 -10.49
N GLU A 51 -0.11 7.89 -10.40
CA GLU A 51 -1.13 8.03 -11.45
C GLU A 51 -2.02 9.26 -11.22
N SER A 52 -2.01 9.84 -10.01
CA SER A 52 -2.62 11.13 -9.73
C SER A 52 -2.10 12.20 -10.69
N GLU A 53 -3.02 13.02 -11.21
CA GLU A 53 -2.69 14.16 -12.07
C GLU A 53 -1.89 15.24 -11.33
N LEU A 54 -1.98 15.26 -9.99
CA LEU A 54 -1.23 16.15 -9.12
C LEU A 54 0.23 15.73 -8.94
N PHE A 55 0.58 14.48 -9.29
CA PHE A 55 1.94 13.99 -9.15
C PHE A 55 2.85 14.60 -10.24
N PRO A 56 3.96 15.28 -9.87
CA PRO A 56 4.75 16.01 -10.86
C PRO A 56 5.32 15.10 -11.95
N ALA A 57 4.98 15.39 -13.21
CA ALA A 57 5.38 14.57 -14.35
C ALA A 57 6.91 14.47 -14.51
N ASP A 58 7.62 15.57 -14.27
CA ASP A 58 9.09 15.59 -14.31
C ASP A 58 9.71 14.72 -13.21
N PHE A 59 9.11 14.71 -12.02
CA PHE A 59 9.58 13.85 -10.93
C PHE A 59 9.32 12.37 -11.24
N LYS A 60 8.14 12.04 -11.79
CA LYS A 60 7.85 10.68 -12.29
C LYS A 60 8.88 10.22 -13.33
N LYS A 61 9.21 11.09 -14.28
CA LYS A 61 10.22 10.83 -15.33
C LYS A 61 11.61 10.63 -14.74
N GLU A 62 12.00 11.45 -13.76
CA GLU A 62 13.26 11.32 -13.03
C GLU A 62 13.35 9.94 -12.36
N ILE A 63 12.31 9.56 -11.60
CA ILE A 63 12.24 8.26 -10.93
C ILE A 63 12.39 7.14 -11.95
N TYR A 64 11.63 7.17 -13.05
CA TYR A 64 11.67 6.07 -14.03
C TYR A 64 13.02 5.98 -14.74
N THR A 65 13.68 7.12 -14.98
CA THR A 65 15.04 7.15 -15.53
C THR A 65 16.04 6.52 -14.57
N HIS A 66 15.95 6.85 -13.27
CA HIS A 66 16.78 6.25 -12.23
C HIS A 66 16.56 4.75 -12.12
N LEU A 67 15.30 4.29 -12.16
CA LEU A 67 14.99 2.86 -12.07
C LEU A 67 15.58 2.07 -13.23
N ARG A 68 15.48 2.60 -14.47
CA ARG A 68 16.10 2.02 -15.66
C ARG A 68 17.62 1.94 -15.56
N LYS A 69 18.25 2.88 -14.86
CA LYS A 69 19.71 2.90 -14.70
C LYS A 69 20.18 1.97 -13.57
N LYS A 70 19.63 2.14 -12.36
CA LYS A 70 20.09 1.46 -11.15
C LYS A 70 19.66 -0.01 -11.09
N PHE A 71 18.46 -0.32 -11.57
CA PHE A 71 17.86 -1.66 -11.45
C PHE A 71 17.80 -2.42 -12.78
N VAL A 72 18.56 -2.01 -13.80
CA VAL A 72 18.56 -2.67 -15.12
C VAL A 72 18.81 -4.18 -15.04
N GLY A 73 19.64 -4.63 -14.09
CA GLY A 73 19.92 -6.05 -13.87
C GLY A 73 18.71 -6.88 -13.40
N GLU A 74 17.63 -6.24 -12.94
CA GLU A 74 16.37 -6.92 -12.60
C GLU A 74 15.41 -7.09 -13.79
N LYS A 75 15.74 -6.49 -14.95
CA LYS A 75 14.97 -6.61 -16.20
C LYS A 75 15.25 -7.97 -16.84
N LYS A 76 14.20 -8.77 -17.02
CA LYS A 76 14.31 -10.05 -17.72
C LYS A 76 14.31 -9.82 -19.24
N SER A 77 14.90 -10.75 -20.00
CA SER A 77 15.00 -10.66 -21.46
C SER A 77 13.66 -10.64 -22.19
N ASP A 78 12.63 -11.24 -21.59
CA ASP A 78 11.26 -11.32 -22.09
C ASP A 78 10.35 -10.19 -21.59
N GLN A 79 10.87 -9.30 -20.72
CA GLN A 79 10.08 -8.26 -20.07
C GLN A 79 10.12 -6.95 -20.85
N THR A 80 8.95 -6.38 -21.16
CA THR A 80 8.86 -5.05 -21.76
C THR A 80 9.36 -3.96 -20.80
N ASP A 81 9.64 -2.76 -21.32
CA ASP A 81 10.08 -1.66 -20.46
C ASP A 81 9.00 -1.23 -19.45
N GLU A 82 7.74 -1.23 -19.89
CA GLU A 82 6.58 -0.90 -19.06
C GLU A 82 6.41 -1.91 -17.92
N GLN A 83 6.52 -3.21 -18.23
CA GLN A 83 6.48 -4.26 -17.21
C GLN A 83 7.64 -4.13 -16.22
N PHE A 84 8.84 -3.78 -16.71
CA PHE A 84 10.00 -3.54 -15.86
C PHE A 84 9.79 -2.36 -14.92
N ILE A 85 9.31 -1.22 -15.44
CA ILE A 85 8.98 -0.05 -14.63
C ILE A 85 7.88 -0.37 -13.63
N TYR A 86 6.80 -1.04 -14.05
CA TYR A 86 5.70 -1.41 -13.17
C TYR A 86 6.18 -2.25 -11.97
N LYS A 87 7.06 -3.23 -12.22
CA LYS A 87 7.67 -4.07 -11.17
C LYS A 87 8.58 -3.27 -10.22
N THR A 88 9.35 -2.33 -10.73
CA THR A 88 10.41 -1.63 -9.98
C THR A 88 9.98 -0.31 -9.37
N ARG A 89 8.85 0.30 -9.79
CA ARG A 89 8.37 1.62 -9.32
C ARG A 89 8.24 1.73 -7.80
N LYS A 90 7.94 0.61 -7.11
CA LYS A 90 7.89 0.56 -5.64
C LYS A 90 9.22 0.94 -4.97
N LYS A 91 10.35 0.69 -5.64
CA LYS A 91 11.68 1.07 -5.15
C LYS A 91 11.89 2.58 -5.22
N GLY A 92 11.20 3.27 -6.13
CA GLY A 92 11.27 4.72 -6.26
C GLY A 92 10.91 5.47 -4.97
N PHE A 93 9.96 4.95 -4.18
CA PHE A 93 9.61 5.56 -2.89
C PHE A 93 10.77 5.60 -1.89
N GLY A 94 11.61 4.56 -1.88
CA GLY A 94 12.80 4.51 -1.04
C GLY A 94 13.92 5.38 -1.61
N GLU A 95 14.23 5.19 -2.89
CA GLU A 95 15.32 5.90 -3.59
C GLU A 95 15.14 7.43 -3.61
N PHE A 96 13.89 7.90 -3.53
CA PHE A 96 13.54 9.31 -3.56
C PHE A 96 12.76 9.75 -2.32
N LYS A 97 12.94 9.06 -1.18
CA LYS A 97 12.18 9.30 0.07
C LYS A 97 12.12 10.79 0.41
N SER A 98 13.26 11.49 0.44
CA SER A 98 13.33 12.93 0.72
C SER A 98 12.48 13.79 -0.23
N LYS A 99 12.54 13.53 -1.54
CA LYS A 99 11.75 14.27 -2.54
C LYS A 99 10.24 14.00 -2.42
N PHE A 100 9.83 12.76 -2.11
CA PHE A 100 8.43 12.45 -1.83
C PHE A 100 7.91 13.23 -0.62
N TRP A 101 8.67 13.28 0.47
CA TRP A 101 8.31 14.07 1.66
C TRP A 101 8.37 15.58 1.42
N GLY A 102 9.25 16.02 0.53
CA GLY A 102 9.41 17.41 0.11
C GLY A 102 8.36 17.92 -0.89
N LEU A 103 7.40 17.08 -1.32
CA LEU A 103 6.29 17.54 -2.16
C LEU A 103 5.50 18.65 -1.45
N SER A 104 4.99 19.60 -2.25
CA SER A 104 4.21 20.72 -1.72
C SER A 104 3.02 20.21 -0.91
N LYS A 105 2.60 21.01 0.08
CA LYS A 105 1.45 20.66 0.92
C LYS A 105 0.20 20.37 0.07
N GLU A 106 -0.05 21.20 -0.94
CA GLU A 106 -1.17 21.06 -1.87
C GLU A 106 -1.16 19.70 -2.60
N ILE A 107 -0.02 19.28 -3.15
CA ILE A 107 0.09 17.98 -3.83
C ILE A 107 -0.13 16.84 -2.83
N ARG A 108 0.48 16.92 -1.63
CA ARG A 108 0.33 15.88 -0.60
C ARG A 108 -1.10 15.74 -0.10
N GLU A 109 -1.81 16.86 0.09
CA GLU A 109 -3.20 16.86 0.52
C GLU A 109 -4.14 16.36 -0.59
N GLY A 110 -3.92 16.78 -1.84
CA GLY A 110 -4.73 16.33 -2.97
C GLY A 110 -4.60 14.82 -3.24
N ILE A 111 -3.37 14.30 -3.32
CA ILE A 111 -3.14 12.85 -3.42
C ILE A 111 -3.68 12.14 -2.18
N GLY A 112 -3.48 12.72 -0.99
CA GLY A 112 -4.02 12.21 0.27
C GLY A 112 -5.53 12.01 0.21
N LYS A 113 -6.26 12.93 -0.42
CA LYS A 113 -7.71 12.84 -0.58
C LYS A 113 -8.15 11.71 -1.52
N GLU A 114 -7.42 11.48 -2.60
CA GLU A 114 -7.66 10.34 -3.49
C GLU A 114 -7.47 9.01 -2.74
N LEU A 115 -6.39 8.89 -1.97
CA LEU A 115 -6.10 7.70 -1.16
C LEU A 115 -7.14 7.50 -0.06
N GLU A 116 -7.56 8.56 0.63
CA GLU A 116 -8.61 8.53 1.66
C GLU A 116 -9.93 8.02 1.07
N THR A 117 -10.35 8.56 -0.09
CA THR A 117 -11.58 8.13 -0.78
C THR A 117 -11.56 6.63 -1.09
N LYS A 118 -10.40 6.12 -1.51
CA LYS A 118 -10.21 4.69 -1.76
C LYS A 118 -10.25 3.87 -0.47
N MET A 119 -9.64 4.35 0.61
CA MET A 119 -9.71 3.70 1.92
C MET A 119 -11.15 3.61 2.43
N ASP A 120 -11.93 4.68 2.33
CA ASP A 120 -13.35 4.69 2.73
C ASP A 120 -14.17 3.65 1.97
N PHE A 121 -14.01 3.59 0.65
CA PHE A 121 -14.66 2.58 -0.19
C PHE A 121 -14.29 1.16 0.26
N LEU A 122 -13.00 0.89 0.49
CA LEU A 122 -12.51 -0.41 0.93
C LEU A 122 -13.03 -0.76 2.32
N PHE A 123 -13.04 0.19 3.26
CA PHE A 123 -13.54 -0.03 4.62
C PHE A 123 -15.02 -0.38 4.64
N ASN A 124 -15.81 0.21 3.75
CA ASN A 124 -17.20 -0.19 3.56
C ASN A 124 -17.29 -1.64 3.05
N LYS A 125 -16.58 -1.99 1.98
CA LYS A 125 -16.58 -3.35 1.41
C LYS A 125 -16.08 -4.39 2.41
N LEU A 126 -15.15 -4.04 3.28
CA LEU A 126 -14.54 -4.93 4.28
C LEU A 126 -15.31 -4.98 5.60
N ALA A 127 -16.50 -4.35 5.68
CA ALA A 127 -17.33 -4.32 6.87
C ALA A 127 -16.60 -3.78 8.13
N VAL A 128 -15.69 -2.82 7.93
CA VAL A 128 -14.93 -2.17 9.03
C VAL A 128 -15.80 -1.19 9.83
N GLN A 129 -16.92 -0.77 9.27
CA GLN A 129 -17.85 0.16 9.91
C GLN A 129 -18.29 -0.35 11.28
N ASN A 130 -18.40 0.57 12.26
CA ASN A 130 -18.83 0.29 13.64
C ASN A 130 -17.89 -0.63 14.46
N THR A 131 -16.66 -0.90 14.00
CA THR A 131 -15.70 -1.75 14.75
C THR A 131 -14.84 -0.98 15.77
N LYS A 132 -14.94 0.35 15.81
CA LYS A 132 -14.10 1.21 16.68
C LYS A 132 -14.16 0.83 18.15
N GLU A 133 -15.36 0.50 18.66
CA GLU A 133 -15.52 0.09 20.05
C GLU A 133 -14.81 -1.24 20.35
N SER A 134 -14.90 -2.20 19.43
CA SER A 134 -14.20 -3.48 19.53
C SER A 134 -12.69 -3.28 19.56
N VAL A 135 -12.15 -2.43 18.68
CA VAL A 135 -10.72 -2.09 18.66
C VAL A 135 -10.30 -1.47 20.00
N ASN A 136 -11.03 -0.47 20.50
CA ASN A 136 -10.72 0.19 21.76
C ASN A 136 -10.74 -0.75 22.97
N LYS A 137 -11.58 -1.79 22.95
CA LYS A 137 -11.65 -2.80 24.02
C LYS A 137 -10.54 -3.84 23.97
N THR A 138 -9.97 -4.09 22.79
CA THR A 138 -9.09 -5.26 22.55
C THR A 138 -7.65 -4.88 22.24
N VAL A 139 -7.41 -3.64 21.82
CA VAL A 139 -6.09 -3.15 21.43
C VAL A 139 -5.63 -2.08 22.40
N GLU A 140 -4.54 -2.35 23.11
CA GLU A 140 -3.80 -1.32 23.83
C GLU A 140 -2.83 -0.64 22.85
N LEU A 141 -3.06 0.64 22.57
CA LEU A 141 -2.18 1.40 21.70
C LEU A 141 -0.87 1.69 22.43
N VAL A 142 0.23 1.07 21.99
CA VAL A 142 1.58 1.41 22.43
C VAL A 142 2.16 2.43 21.45
N PRO A 143 2.29 3.73 21.82
CA PRO A 143 2.82 4.73 20.91
C PRO A 143 4.32 4.51 20.71
N ILE A 144 4.71 4.10 19.51
CA ILE A 144 6.13 4.03 19.13
C ILE A 144 6.47 5.32 18.38
N GLN A 145 7.21 6.20 19.04
CA GLN A 145 7.67 7.44 18.42
C GLN A 145 8.88 7.14 17.52
N PRO A 146 8.88 7.61 16.26
CA PRO A 146 10.05 7.48 15.42
C PRO A 146 11.20 8.30 16.01
N LYS A 147 12.41 7.75 15.97
CA LYS A 147 13.62 8.52 16.27
C LYS A 147 13.92 9.39 15.06
N LEU A 148 13.69 10.69 15.18
CA LEU A 148 13.81 11.62 14.06
C LEU A 148 15.18 11.54 13.36
N GLN A 149 16.26 11.35 14.13
CA GLN A 149 17.59 11.19 13.58
C GLN A 149 17.70 9.95 12.66
N ASP A 150 17.12 8.83 13.06
CA ASP A 150 17.13 7.59 12.25
C ASP A 150 16.34 7.78 10.95
N GLU A 151 15.23 8.53 11.01
CA GLU A 151 14.44 8.85 9.83
C GLU A 151 15.16 9.78 8.85
N ILE A 152 15.89 10.77 9.38
CA ILE A 152 16.73 11.68 8.58
C ILE A 152 17.86 10.89 7.92
N ASN A 153 18.59 10.07 8.69
CA ASN A 153 19.67 9.23 8.17
C ASN A 153 19.18 8.26 7.09
N ALA A 154 17.95 7.76 7.19
CA ALA A 154 17.35 6.89 6.18
C ALA A 154 16.93 7.63 4.89
N CYS A 155 17.05 8.96 4.84
CA CYS A 155 16.78 9.79 3.66
C CYS A 155 18.05 10.27 2.94
N GLU A 156 19.23 10.08 3.55
CA GLU A 156 20.57 10.40 3.01
C GLU A 156 21.17 9.22 2.25
#